data_AF-A0A921HHI8-F1
#
_entry.id   AF-A0A921HHI8-F1
#
_cell.length_a   1.000
_cell.length_b   1.000
_cell.length_c   1.000
_cell.angle_alpha   90.00
_cell.angle_beta   90.00
_cell.angle_gamma   90.00
#
_symmetry.space_group_name_H-M   'P 1'
#
loop_
_entity.id
_entity.type
_entity.pdbx_description
1 polymer ?
#
loop_
_entity_poly.entity_id
_entity_poly.type
_entity_poly.pdbx_seq_one_letter_code
_entity_poly.pdbx_strand_id
1 'polypeptide(L)'
;MNKDLNDLDKVILKKANVLLTVDNAIPLKLQLKPENVLIKDVYGNELTAVKKTIEEDKQYVTESTDGEKPVTSELVLNLTSEDTAFLSKIDRICFKLTAVPGSATGVPLKDTQWLKVTSIKLSVPGGVNVDLN
;
A
#
# COMPACT_ATOMS: atom_id res chain seq x y z
N MET A 1 15.67 19.72 -26.68
CA MET A 1 14.20 19.72 -26.52
C MET A 1 13.84 18.31 -26.05
N ASN A 2 13.56 18.18 -24.75
CA ASN A 2 13.44 16.88 -24.07
C ASN A 2 12.30 16.06 -24.68
N LYS A 3 12.65 14.92 -25.25
CA LYS A 3 11.75 14.02 -25.97
C LYS A 3 11.51 12.73 -25.17
N ASP A 4 11.60 12.80 -23.85
CA ASP A 4 11.82 11.63 -23.00
C ASP A 4 10.67 11.28 -22.02
N LEU A 5 9.51 11.93 -22.08
CA LEU A 5 8.43 11.68 -21.11
C LEU A 5 7.00 11.55 -21.69
N ASN A 6 6.76 11.88 -22.96
CA ASN A 6 5.42 11.80 -23.55
C ASN A 6 5.00 10.41 -24.02
N ASP A 7 5.93 9.44 -24.08
CA ASP A 7 5.62 8.07 -24.54
C ASP A 7 5.15 7.14 -23.40
N LEU A 8 5.16 7.62 -22.15
CA LEU A 8 4.54 6.92 -21.01
C LEU A 8 3.01 7.03 -21.01
N ASP A 9 2.42 7.90 -21.84
CA ASP A 9 0.96 8.07 -21.90
C ASP A 9 0.22 6.90 -22.58
N LYS A 10 0.95 5.92 -23.14
CA LYS A 10 0.38 4.74 -23.81
C LYS A 10 0.61 3.41 -23.07
N VAL A 11 0.95 3.40 -21.79
CA VAL A 11 1.07 2.13 -21.07
C VAL A 11 -0.31 1.61 -20.68
N ILE A 12 -0.77 0.53 -21.33
CA ILE A 12 -2.02 -0.14 -20.96
C ILE A 12 -1.81 -0.90 -19.64
N LEU A 13 -2.03 -0.22 -18.52
CA LEU A 13 -1.84 -0.79 -17.19
C LEU A 13 -3.18 -0.92 -16.49
N LYS A 14 -3.73 -2.14 -16.50
CA LYS A 14 -4.99 -2.45 -15.79
C LYS A 14 -4.78 -2.91 -14.36
N LYS A 15 -3.55 -3.25 -13.97
CA LYS A 15 -3.21 -3.79 -12.65
C LYS A 15 -1.90 -3.22 -12.13
N ALA A 16 -1.86 -2.97 -10.82
CA ALA A 16 -0.62 -2.70 -10.09
C ALA A 16 -0.67 -3.33 -8.69
N ASN A 17 0.49 -3.70 -8.16
CA ASN A 17 0.62 -4.23 -6.81
C ASN A 17 1.53 -3.31 -6.01
N VAL A 18 1.08 -2.91 -4.83
CA VAL A 18 1.84 -2.16 -3.84
C VAL A 18 2.22 -3.10 -2.71
N LEU A 19 3.50 -3.40 -2.58
CA LEU A 19 4.07 -4.11 -1.44
C LEU A 19 4.63 -3.08 -0.46
N LEU A 20 4.16 -3.15 0.78
CA LEU A 20 4.70 -2.40 1.91
C LEU A 20 5.41 -3.37 2.85
N THR A 21 6.62 -3.03 3.26
CA THR A 21 7.29 -3.67 4.39
C THR A 21 7.20 -2.74 5.58
N VAL A 22 6.69 -3.24 6.70
CA VAL A 22 6.40 -2.45 7.89
C VAL A 22 7.00 -3.11 9.11
N ASP A 23 7.77 -2.35 9.87
CA ASP A 23 8.28 -2.73 11.18
C ASP A 23 7.36 -2.13 12.25
N ASN A 24 6.93 -2.96 13.20
CA ASN A 24 6.03 -2.57 14.28
C ASN A 24 6.62 -2.91 15.64
N ALA A 25 6.95 -1.87 16.42
CA ALA A 25 7.36 -1.99 17.81
C ALA A 25 6.20 -1.77 18.81
N ILE A 26 4.97 -1.57 18.32
CA ILE A 26 3.78 -1.35 19.15
C ILE A 26 3.17 -2.72 19.53
N PRO A 27 2.70 -2.92 20.78
CA PRO A 27 2.04 -4.15 21.23
C PRO A 27 0.57 -4.23 20.77
N LEU A 28 0.30 -3.83 19.52
CA LEU A 28 -1.01 -3.91 18.89
C LEU A 28 -0.88 -4.58 17.54
N LYS A 29 -1.72 -5.60 17.32
CA LYS A 29 -1.87 -6.22 16.01
C LYS A 29 -2.68 -5.29 15.15
N LEU A 30 -2.19 -4.96 13.96
CA LEU A 30 -2.87 -4.05 13.05
C LEU A 30 -3.35 -4.80 11.82
N GLN A 31 -4.47 -4.36 11.25
CA GLN A 31 -5.04 -4.89 10.03
C GLN A 31 -5.26 -3.77 9.02
N LEU A 32 -4.86 -3.99 7.77
CA LEU A 32 -5.26 -3.21 6.61
C LEU A 32 -6.47 -3.89 5.97
N LYS A 33 -7.54 -3.13 5.73
CA LYS A 33 -8.70 -3.60 4.97
C LYS A 33 -8.84 -2.82 3.67
N PRO A 34 -9.38 -3.41 2.59
CA PRO A 34 -9.55 -2.71 1.32
C PRO A 34 -10.30 -1.37 1.44
N GLU A 35 -11.35 -1.32 2.26
CA GLU A 35 -12.15 -0.11 2.52
C GLU A 35 -11.40 0.99 3.26
N ASN A 36 -10.26 0.66 3.88
CA ASN A 36 -9.39 1.59 4.60
C ASN A 36 -8.25 2.12 3.72
N VAL A 37 -8.26 1.83 2.41
CA VAL A 37 -7.31 2.35 1.44
C VAL A 37 -8.00 3.37 0.54
N LEU A 38 -7.49 4.60 0.53
CA LEU A 38 -7.94 5.66 -0.37
C LEU A 38 -6.88 5.91 -1.44
N ILE A 39 -7.30 5.95 -2.70
CA ILE A 39 -6.45 6.30 -3.84
C ILE A 39 -6.91 7.67 -4.32
N LYS A 40 -6.04 8.67 -4.30
CA LYS A 40 -6.39 10.06 -4.58
C LYS A 40 -5.61 10.65 -5.73
N ASP A 41 -6.25 11.55 -6.47
CA ASP A 41 -5.62 12.38 -7.50
C ASP A 41 -4.88 13.59 -6.90
N VAL A 42 -4.23 14.37 -7.77
CA VAL A 42 -3.48 15.59 -7.40
C VAL A 42 -4.35 16.64 -6.70
N TYR A 43 -5.66 16.64 -6.99
CA TYR A 43 -6.63 17.55 -6.37
C TYR A 43 -7.17 17.01 -5.03
N GLY A 44 -6.82 15.78 -4.66
CA GLY A 44 -7.25 15.12 -3.43
C GLY A 44 -8.58 14.37 -3.54
N ASN A 45 -9.15 14.27 -4.74
CA ASN A 45 -10.38 13.50 -4.98
C ASN A 45 -10.06 12.01 -5.01
N GLU A 46 -10.99 11.18 -4.50
CA GLU A 46 -10.81 9.74 -4.57
C GLU A 46 -11.07 9.21 -5.99
N LEU A 47 -10.15 8.37 -6.49
CA LEU A 47 -10.31 7.59 -7.71
C LEU A 47 -11.17 6.35 -7.41
N THR A 48 -12.47 6.54 -7.29
CA THR A 48 -13.43 5.50 -6.87
C THR A 48 -13.54 4.32 -7.84
N ALA A 49 -13.19 4.53 -9.12
CA ALA A 49 -13.15 3.48 -10.15
C ALA A 49 -11.96 2.50 -9.98
N VAL A 50 -11.00 2.79 -9.10
CA VAL A 50 -9.89 1.87 -8.80
C VAL A 50 -10.35 0.87 -7.76
N LYS A 51 -10.45 -0.40 -8.16
CA LYS A 51 -10.78 -1.50 -7.26
C LYS A 51 -9.54 -1.90 -6.46
N LYS A 52 -9.73 -2.06 -5.15
CA LYS A 52 -8.66 -2.42 -4.20
C LYS A 52 -8.93 -3.82 -3.65
N THR A 53 -7.91 -4.68 -3.64
CA THR A 53 -7.95 -5.95 -2.89
C THR A 53 -6.65 -6.10 -2.11
N ILE A 54 -6.71 -6.76 -0.95
CA ILE A 54 -5.52 -7.10 -0.17
C ILE A 54 -5.27 -8.59 -0.36
N GLU A 55 -4.01 -8.98 -0.56
CA GLU A 55 -3.65 -10.39 -0.65
C GLU A 55 -3.93 -11.10 0.68
N GLU A 56 -4.40 -12.35 0.60
CA GLU A 56 -4.66 -13.16 1.78
C GLU A 56 -3.39 -13.33 2.62
N ASP A 57 -3.53 -13.34 3.93
CA ASP A 57 -2.45 -13.37 4.92
C ASP A 57 -1.41 -12.23 4.87
N LYS A 58 -1.57 -11.27 3.95
CA LYS A 58 -0.77 -10.05 3.81
C LYS A 58 -1.57 -8.79 4.14
N GLN A 59 -2.53 -8.93 5.05
CA GLN A 59 -3.38 -7.85 5.55
C GLN A 59 -3.05 -7.45 7.00
N TYR A 60 -2.11 -8.12 7.65
CA TYR A 60 -1.78 -7.88 9.05
C TYR A 60 -0.37 -7.35 9.24
N VAL A 61 -0.23 -6.43 10.18
CA VAL A 61 1.05 -6.07 10.80
C VAL A 61 1.08 -6.70 12.18
N THR A 62 2.02 -7.60 12.38
CA THR A 62 2.19 -8.34 13.64
C THR A 62 2.58 -7.38 14.75
N GLU A 63 2.02 -7.61 15.95
CA GLU A 63 2.36 -6.88 17.16
C GLU A 63 3.78 -7.18 17.66
N SER A 64 4.38 -6.23 18.37
CA SER A 64 5.53 -6.51 19.23
C SER A 64 5.06 -7.17 20.53
N THR A 65 5.61 -8.34 20.86
CA THR A 65 5.19 -9.10 22.05
C THR A 65 5.77 -8.56 23.35
N ASP A 66 6.86 -7.79 23.30
CA ASP A 66 7.48 -7.12 24.45
C ASP A 66 7.33 -5.58 24.42
N GLY A 67 6.81 -5.03 23.31
CA GLY A 67 6.65 -3.59 23.11
C GLY A 67 7.98 -2.85 22.92
N GLU A 68 9.04 -3.57 22.56
CA GLU A 68 10.39 -3.03 22.34
C GLU A 68 11.02 -3.57 21.06
N LYS A 69 10.97 -4.89 20.82
CA LYS A 69 11.52 -5.51 19.62
C LYS A 69 10.53 -5.35 18.46
N PRO A 70 10.93 -4.69 17.37
CA PRO A 70 10.07 -4.55 16.21
C PRO A 70 9.88 -5.89 15.52
N VAL A 71 8.68 -6.11 15.00
CA VAL A 71 8.36 -7.24 14.14
C VAL A 71 8.09 -6.73 12.73
N THR A 72 8.78 -7.30 11.74
CA THR A 72 8.58 -6.98 10.33
C THR A 72 7.39 -7.74 9.77
N SER A 73 6.54 -7.07 9.01
CA SER A 73 5.41 -7.65 8.28
C SER A 73 5.35 -7.09 6.86
N GLU A 74 4.72 -7.84 5.97
CA GLU A 74 4.48 -7.41 4.59
C GLU A 74 2.98 -7.22 4.37
N LEU A 75 2.61 -6.08 3.77
CA LEU A 75 1.26 -5.82 3.29
C LEU A 75 1.25 -5.75 1.78
N VAL A 76 0.30 -6.43 1.14
CA VAL A 76 0.18 -6.44 -0.33
C VAL A 76 -1.19 -5.94 -0.76
N LEU A 77 -1.20 -4.76 -1.36
CA LEU A 77 -2.38 -4.14 -1.96
C LEU A 77 -2.33 -4.34 -3.48
N ASN A 78 -3.38 -4.94 -4.03
CA ASN A 78 -3.61 -5.05 -5.46
C ASN A 78 -4.60 -3.97 -5.89
N LEU A 79 -4.24 -3.24 -6.94
CA LEU A 79 -5.05 -2.22 -7.59
C LEU A 79 -5.43 -2.71 -8.98
N THR A 80 -6.70 -2.62 -9.33
CA THR A 80 -7.18 -2.91 -10.69
C THR A 80 -8.14 -1.86 -11.17
N SER A 81 -8.06 -1.48 -12.44
CA SER A 81 -9.00 -0.56 -13.08
C SER A 81 -9.23 -0.93 -14.53
N GLU A 82 -10.42 -0.60 -15.04
CA GLU A 82 -10.69 -0.65 -16.48
C GLU A 82 -10.09 0.56 -17.22
N ASP A 83 -9.87 1.67 -16.51
CA ASP A 83 -9.16 2.83 -17.02
C ASP A 83 -7.66 2.52 -17.06
N THR A 84 -7.11 2.37 -18.26
CA THR A 84 -5.72 2.00 -18.47
C THR A 84 -4.74 3.12 -18.09
N ALA A 85 -5.23 4.36 -17.98
CA ALA A 85 -4.47 5.51 -17.52
C ALA A 85 -4.62 5.75 -16.01
N PHE A 86 -5.23 4.85 -15.24
CA PHE A 86 -5.52 5.12 -13.83
C PHE A 86 -4.25 5.40 -13.00
N LEU A 87 -3.14 4.72 -13.30
CA LEU A 87 -1.89 4.89 -12.56
C LEU A 87 -1.30 6.29 -12.71
N SER A 88 -1.39 6.92 -13.88
CA SER A 88 -0.89 8.29 -14.08
C SER A 88 -1.72 9.34 -13.34
N LYS A 89 -2.95 8.99 -12.93
CA LYS A 89 -3.84 9.85 -12.14
C LYS A 89 -3.59 9.74 -10.64
N ILE A 90 -2.86 8.74 -10.16
CA ILE A 90 -2.61 8.55 -8.74
C ILE A 90 -1.54 9.54 -8.27
N ASP A 91 -1.90 10.35 -7.29
CA ASP A 91 -0.97 11.23 -6.56
C ASP A 91 -0.69 10.68 -5.16
N ARG A 92 -1.73 10.17 -4.47
CA ARG A 92 -1.64 9.74 -3.07
C ARG A 92 -2.32 8.40 -2.85
N ILE A 93 -1.67 7.53 -2.08
CA ILE A 93 -2.27 6.31 -1.50
C ILE A 93 -2.29 6.47 0.02
N CYS A 94 -3.48 6.54 0.60
CA CYS A 94 -3.66 6.68 2.05
C CYS A 94 -4.04 5.33 2.66
N PHE A 95 -3.25 4.88 3.63
CA PHE A 95 -3.49 3.64 4.36
C PHE A 95 -4.00 3.95 5.76
N LYS A 96 -5.17 3.39 6.12
CA LYS A 96 -5.64 3.37 7.50
C LYS A 96 -5.52 1.96 8.05
N LEU A 97 -4.66 1.79 9.05
CA LEU A 97 -4.52 0.55 9.79
C LEU A 97 -5.44 0.58 11.01
N THR A 98 -6.14 -0.52 11.28
CA THR A 98 -7.01 -0.67 12.44
C THR A 98 -6.46 -1.71 13.39
N ALA A 99 -6.41 -1.41 14.69
CA ALA A 99 -6.05 -2.41 15.68
C ALA A 99 -7.09 -3.54 15.73
N VAL A 100 -6.61 -4.77 15.86
CA VAL A 100 -7.42 -5.98 16.00
C VAL A 100 -6.92 -6.79 17.19
N PRO A 101 -7.70 -7.75 17.72
CA PRO A 101 -7.24 -8.62 18.80
C PRO A 101 -5.92 -9.32 18.43
N GLY A 102 -4.96 -9.24 19.35
CA GLY A 102 -3.63 -9.85 19.23
C GLY A 102 -3.29 -10.67 20.47
N SER A 103 -2.02 -11.08 20.56
CA SER A 103 -1.47 -11.96 21.60
C SER A 103 -0.68 -11.23 22.69
N ALA A 104 -0.23 -10.00 22.43
CA ALA A 104 0.46 -9.17 23.41
C ALA A 104 -0.51 -8.75 24.52
N THR A 105 -0.36 -9.34 25.70
CA THR A 105 -1.19 -9.10 26.88
C THR A 105 -0.34 -8.58 28.03
N GLY A 106 -0.83 -7.58 28.76
CA GLY A 106 -0.10 -6.96 29.87
C GLY A 106 1.08 -6.06 29.46
N VAL A 107 1.25 -5.78 28.16
CA VAL A 107 2.30 -4.89 27.65
C VAL A 107 1.74 -3.47 27.47
N PRO A 108 2.26 -2.45 28.18
CA PRO A 108 1.74 -1.09 28.08
C PRO A 108 2.16 -0.41 26.78
N LEU A 109 1.35 0.56 26.33
CA LEU A 109 1.73 1.49 25.28
C LEU A 109 2.75 2.49 25.83
N LYS A 110 3.83 2.71 25.09
CA LYS A 110 4.93 3.63 25.43
C LYS A 110 5.14 4.64 24.31
N ASP A 111 5.68 5.81 24.64
CA ASP A 111 6.04 6.86 23.69
C ASP A 111 7.25 6.50 22.80
N THR A 112 8.07 5.55 23.22
CA THR A 112 9.19 5.01 22.44
C THR A 112 8.77 3.97 21.40
N GLN A 113 7.51 3.54 21.38
CA GLN A 113 7.00 2.58 20.40
C GLN A 113 6.68 3.27 19.08
N TRP A 114 6.91 2.58 17.98
CA TRP A 114 6.79 3.15 16.65
C TRP A 114 6.32 2.13 15.62
N LEU A 115 5.77 2.66 14.54
CA LEU A 115 5.43 1.94 13.32
C LEU A 115 6.19 2.60 12.18
N LYS A 116 6.97 1.83 11.41
CA LYS A 116 7.79 2.37 10.33
C LYS A 116 7.58 1.57 9.06
N VAL A 117 7.23 2.25 7.98
CA VAL A 117 7.31 1.67 6.64
C VAL A 117 8.78 1.68 6.22
N THR A 118 9.38 0.51 6.06
CA THR A 118 10.80 0.34 5.71
C THR A 118 11.02 0.19 4.21
N SER A 119 10.01 -0.30 3.49
CA SER A 119 10.03 -0.39 2.03
C SER A 119 8.65 -0.18 1.44
N ILE A 120 8.61 0.45 0.27
CA ILE A 120 7.44 0.56 -0.58
C ILE A 120 7.89 0.17 -1.99
N LYS A 121 7.21 -0.81 -2.60
CA LYS A 121 7.46 -1.24 -3.97
C LYS A 121 6.16 -1.25 -4.75
N LEU A 122 6.13 -0.53 -5.86
CA LEU A 122 5.08 -0.61 -6.86
C LEU A 122 5.55 -1.54 -7.98
N SER A 123 4.75 -2.55 -8.31
CA SER A 123 5.01 -3.45 -9.43
C SER A 123 3.80 -3.51 -10.35
N VAL A 124 4.07 -3.65 -11.63
CA VAL A 124 3.05 -3.63 -12.68
C VAL A 124 3.23 -4.90 -13.53
N PRO A 125 2.42 -5.95 -13.25
CA PRO A 125 2.54 -7.21 -13.98
C PRO A 125 2.01 -7.05 -15.41
N GLY A 126 2.80 -7.49 -16.40
CA GLY A 126 2.43 -7.43 -17.83
C GLY A 126 3.37 -6.61 -18.72
N GLY A 127 4.37 -5.92 -18.14
CA GLY A 127 5.32 -5.12 -18.90
C GLY A 127 4.70 -3.83 -19.48
N VAL A 128 5.58 -2.94 -19.95
CA VAL A 128 5.19 -1.70 -20.62
C VAL A 128 4.98 -2.03 -22.10
N ASN A 129 3.73 -2.09 -22.57
CA ASN A 129 3.46 -2.19 -24.00
C ASN A 129 3.53 -0.76 -24.57
N VAL A 130 4.68 -0.36 -25.12
CA VAL A 130 4.85 0.94 -25.78
C VAL A 130 4.40 0.79 -27.23
N ASP A 131 3.26 1.37 -27.57
CA ASP A 131 2.81 1.46 -28.95
C ASP A 131 3.51 2.64 -29.66
N LEU A 132 4.60 2.31 -30.38
CA LEU A 132 5.47 3.24 -31.11
C LEU A 132 4.97 3.57 -32.54
N ASN A 133 3.68 3.38 -32.80
CA ASN A 133 3.07 3.75 -34.08
C ASN A 133 2.63 5.22 -34.11
#